data_AF-A0A081KDJ3-F1
#
_entry.id   AF-A0A081KDJ3-F1
#
_cell.length_a   1.000
_cell.length_b   1.000
_cell.length_c   1.000
_cell.angle_alpha   90.00
_cell.angle_beta   90.00
_cell.angle_gamma   90.00
#
_symmetry.space_group_name_H-M   'P 1'
#
loop_
_entity.id
_entity.type
_entity.pdbx_description
1 polymer ?
#
loop_
_entity_poly.entity_id
_entity_poly.type
_entity_poly.pdbx_seq_one_letter_code
_entity_poly.pdbx_strand_id
1 'polypeptide(L)'
;MRTGPSNEYRIVHRGLKTGTALVMLEENSGNGFSKVKNGDQEGYVPTQYLMKSPPAFRQLPAALDRTRKVEAENKELGRLLMERDSQLEEVTSQLGKTEDKLNRQQVEMKRLQDISAEPLAIDRRNQQLVEENERLKNQLQVLQAENRQLVRDTSLRWYLFGGGTILLGIILGLFLPMLKIRKKESAWV
;
A
#
# COMPACT_ATOMS: atom_id res chain seq x y z
N MET A 1 3.51 -42.69 71.24
CA MET A 1 4.88 -43.26 71.12
C MET A 1 5.22 -44.04 72.37
N ARG A 2 5.92 -45.16 72.25
CA ARG A 2 6.32 -46.04 73.35
C ARG A 2 7.84 -46.25 73.39
N THR A 3 8.38 -46.69 74.52
CA THR A 3 9.82 -46.94 74.68
C THR A 3 10.31 -48.21 73.98
N GLY A 4 9.41 -49.12 73.59
CA GLY A 4 9.77 -50.38 72.91
C GLY A 4 8.67 -50.87 71.96
N PRO A 5 8.96 -51.88 71.12
CA PRO A 5 8.09 -52.38 70.05
C PRO A 5 7.02 -53.37 70.58
N SER A 6 6.22 -52.96 71.56
CA SER A 6 5.05 -53.71 72.07
C SER A 6 4.14 -52.80 72.91
N ASN A 7 2.89 -53.21 73.14
CA ASN A 7 1.94 -52.49 73.99
C ASN A 7 2.32 -52.48 75.48
N GLU A 8 3.15 -53.43 75.91
CA GLU A 8 3.65 -53.55 77.29
C GLU A 8 4.63 -52.44 77.68
N TYR A 9 5.22 -51.75 76.70
CA TYR A 9 6.20 -50.70 76.97
C TYR A 9 5.55 -49.38 77.39
N ARG A 10 6.27 -48.63 78.24
CA ARG A 10 5.88 -47.32 78.76
C ARG A 10 5.61 -46.35 77.61
N ILE A 11 4.54 -45.57 77.74
CA ILE A 11 4.18 -44.51 76.79
C ILE A 11 5.12 -43.32 77.01
N VAL A 12 5.93 -42.99 76.00
CA VAL A 12 6.84 -41.83 75.98
C VAL A 12 6.10 -40.55 75.62
N HIS A 13 5.13 -40.66 74.71
CA HIS A 13 4.32 -39.53 74.28
C HIS A 13 2.89 -39.97 74.02
N ARG A 14 1.93 -39.34 74.71
CA ARG A 14 0.49 -39.52 74.48
C ARG A 14 0.02 -38.56 73.40
N GLY A 15 -0.86 -39.01 72.51
CA GLY A 15 -1.59 -38.11 71.61
C GLY A 15 -0.78 -37.51 70.45
N LEU A 16 -0.04 -38.33 69.69
CA LEU A 16 0.39 -37.89 68.36
C LEU A 16 -0.87 -37.61 67.52
N LYS A 17 -1.05 -36.36 67.09
CA LYS A 17 -2.20 -35.99 66.25
C LYS A 17 -2.00 -36.56 64.84
N THR A 18 -3.09 -36.89 64.16
CA THR A 18 -3.05 -37.30 62.75
C THR A 18 -2.34 -36.24 61.89
N GLY A 19 -1.41 -36.68 61.06
CA GLY A 19 -0.59 -35.81 60.21
C GLY A 19 0.66 -35.25 60.88
N THR A 20 0.97 -35.60 62.14
CA THR A 20 2.27 -35.26 62.75
C THR A 20 3.40 -35.78 61.86
N ALA A 21 4.33 -34.91 61.46
CA ALA A 21 5.48 -35.31 60.65
C ALA A 21 6.46 -36.07 61.54
N LEU A 22 6.87 -37.26 61.09
CA LEU A 22 7.77 -38.13 61.82
C LEU A 22 8.91 -38.53 60.90
N VAL A 23 10.13 -38.61 61.45
CA VAL A 23 11.28 -39.17 60.74
C VAL A 23 11.32 -40.66 61.04
N MET A 24 11.29 -41.49 60.01
CA MET A 24 11.41 -42.94 60.16
C MET A 24 12.88 -43.30 60.40
N LEU A 25 13.16 -44.00 61.50
CA LEU A 25 14.50 -44.49 61.83
C LEU A 25 14.65 -45.97 61.49
N GLU A 26 13.62 -46.76 61.77
CA GLU A 26 13.59 -48.19 61.49
C GLU A 26 12.17 -48.62 61.13
N GLU A 27 12.01 -49.28 59.98
CA GLU A 27 10.74 -49.82 59.52
C GLU A 27 10.59 -51.25 60.04
N ASN A 28 9.48 -51.53 60.74
CA ASN A 28 9.16 -52.87 61.26
C ASN A 28 10.20 -53.45 62.24
N SER A 29 10.45 -52.76 63.35
CA SER A 29 11.30 -53.19 64.47
C SER A 29 10.74 -54.40 65.27
N GLY A 30 9.78 -55.15 64.74
CA GLY A 30 9.10 -56.27 65.39
C GLY A 30 7.71 -55.93 65.97
N ASN A 31 6.87 -56.96 66.11
CA ASN A 31 5.48 -56.89 66.63
C ASN A 31 4.57 -55.84 65.97
N GLY A 32 4.85 -55.45 64.72
CA GLY A 32 4.06 -54.44 64.00
C GLY A 32 4.34 -52.99 64.41
N PHE A 33 5.46 -52.72 65.07
CA PHE A 33 5.90 -51.36 65.42
C PHE A 33 7.08 -50.92 64.55
N SER A 34 7.19 -49.62 64.32
CA SER A 34 8.34 -48.98 63.68
C SER A 34 8.94 -47.94 64.61
N LYS A 35 10.28 -47.77 64.55
CA LYS A 35 11.00 -46.75 65.30
C LYS A 35 10.97 -45.43 64.53
N VAL A 36 10.50 -44.38 65.20
CA VAL A 36 10.35 -43.04 64.62
C VAL A 36 10.90 -41.98 65.57
N LYS A 37 11.31 -40.86 64.99
CA LYS A 37 11.77 -39.66 65.70
C LYS A 37 10.81 -38.51 65.45
N ASN A 38 10.39 -37.86 66.53
CA ASN A 38 9.55 -36.66 66.52
C ASN A 38 10.31 -35.52 67.22
N GLY A 39 10.92 -34.63 66.44
CA GLY A 39 11.85 -33.62 66.99
C GLY A 39 13.04 -34.31 67.66
N ASP A 40 13.22 -34.08 68.96
CA ASP A 40 14.31 -34.68 69.75
C ASP A 40 13.94 -36.00 70.42
N GLN A 41 12.68 -36.43 70.34
CA GLN A 41 12.20 -37.64 71.00
C GLN A 41 12.13 -38.83 70.04
N GLU A 42 12.72 -39.96 70.46
CA GLU A 42 12.62 -41.23 69.77
C GLU A 42 11.61 -42.15 70.45
N GLY A 43 10.94 -42.98 69.66
CA GLY A 43 10.08 -44.03 70.19
C GLY A 43 9.48 -44.91 69.12
N TYR A 44 8.70 -45.88 69.58
CA TYR A 44 8.03 -46.86 68.74
C TYR A 44 6.55 -46.48 68.55
N VAL A 45 6.08 -46.59 67.31
CA VAL A 45 4.70 -46.33 66.90
C VAL A 45 4.20 -47.51 66.05
N PRO A 46 2.94 -47.95 66.18
CA PRO A 46 2.38 -49.00 65.33
C PRO A 46 2.48 -48.62 63.85
N THR A 47 3.03 -49.52 63.03
CA THR A 47 3.30 -49.28 61.60
C THR A 47 2.02 -48.94 60.82
N GLN A 48 0.87 -49.51 61.22
CA GLN A 48 -0.43 -49.24 60.61
C GLN A 48 -0.91 -47.77 60.69
N TYR A 49 -0.34 -46.98 61.61
CA TYR A 49 -0.66 -45.55 61.74
C TYR A 49 0.35 -44.64 61.04
N LEU A 50 1.39 -45.22 60.42
CA LEU A 50 2.39 -44.50 59.67
C LEU A 50 2.03 -44.56 58.18
N MET A 51 2.14 -43.42 57.51
CA MET A 51 1.92 -43.30 56.07
C MET A 51 3.13 -42.62 55.45
N LYS A 52 3.56 -43.09 54.27
CA LYS A 52 4.70 -42.52 53.53
C LYS A 52 4.38 -41.16 52.91
N SER A 53 3.10 -40.86 52.70
CA SER A 53 2.61 -39.59 52.14
C SER A 53 1.80 -38.79 53.18
N PRO A 54 1.71 -37.45 53.01
CA PRO A 54 0.85 -36.63 53.85
C PRO A 54 -0.61 -37.10 53.80
N PRO A 55 -1.38 -37.00 54.90
CA PRO A 55 -2.79 -37.40 54.89
C PRO A 55 -3.64 -36.55 53.94
N ALA A 56 -4.71 -37.11 53.41
CA ALA A 56 -5.58 -36.49 52.42
C ALA A 56 -6.10 -35.09 52.84
N PHE A 57 -6.43 -34.88 54.12
CA PHE A 57 -6.86 -33.58 54.64
C PHE A 57 -5.81 -32.47 54.46
N ARG A 58 -4.51 -32.79 54.44
CA ARG A 58 -3.46 -31.81 54.12
C ARG A 58 -3.27 -31.62 52.62
N GLN A 59 -3.50 -32.67 51.83
CA GLN A 59 -3.34 -32.60 50.38
C GLN A 59 -4.48 -31.85 49.70
N LEU A 60 -5.72 -32.00 50.19
CA LEU A 60 -6.91 -31.46 49.55
C LEU A 60 -6.89 -29.93 49.42
N PRO A 61 -6.62 -29.13 50.47
CA PRO A 61 -6.54 -27.67 50.32
C PRO A 61 -5.43 -27.25 49.35
N ALA A 62 -4.26 -27.91 49.42
CA ALA A 62 -3.14 -27.60 48.53
C ALA A 62 -3.44 -27.95 47.06
N ALA A 63 -4.17 -29.04 46.82
CA ALA A 63 -4.63 -29.44 45.50
C ALA A 63 -5.67 -28.45 44.96
N LEU A 64 -6.67 -28.06 45.77
CA LEU A 64 -7.67 -27.05 45.40
C LEU A 64 -7.05 -25.70 45.08
N ASP A 65 -6.05 -25.27 45.85
CA ASP A 65 -5.31 -24.03 45.58
C ASP A 65 -4.51 -24.10 44.28
N ARG A 66 -3.88 -25.24 43.99
CA ARG A 66 -3.20 -25.46 42.70
C ARG A 66 -4.19 -25.42 41.54
N THR A 67 -5.31 -26.12 41.66
CA THR A 67 -6.36 -26.10 40.63
C THR A 67 -6.86 -24.69 40.38
N ARG A 68 -7.19 -23.93 41.44
CA ARG A 68 -7.62 -22.53 41.31
C ARG A 68 -6.57 -21.64 40.64
N LYS A 69 -5.29 -21.81 40.97
CA LYS A 69 -4.20 -21.07 40.31
C LYS A 69 -4.09 -21.43 38.83
N VAL A 70 -4.08 -22.71 38.49
CA VAL A 70 -3.98 -23.19 37.11
C VAL A 70 -5.20 -22.75 36.29
N GLU A 71 -6.40 -22.77 36.85
CA GLU A 71 -7.61 -22.24 36.20
C GLU A 71 -7.51 -20.74 35.95
N ALA A 72 -7.02 -19.96 36.92
CA ALA A 72 -6.81 -18.53 36.76
C ALA A 72 -5.74 -18.23 35.69
N GLU A 73 -4.62 -18.96 35.70
CA GLU A 73 -3.56 -18.84 34.70
C GLU A 73 -4.06 -19.20 33.30
N ASN A 74 -4.79 -20.32 33.14
CA ASN A 74 -5.38 -20.71 31.87
C ASN A 74 -6.36 -19.67 31.33
N LYS A 75 -7.17 -19.07 32.21
CA LYS A 75 -8.09 -18.00 31.83
C LYS A 75 -7.33 -16.77 31.33
N GLU A 76 -6.26 -16.37 32.02
CA GLU A 76 -5.46 -15.22 31.60
C GLU A 76 -4.69 -15.51 30.31
N LEU A 77 -4.12 -16.71 30.16
CA LEU A 77 -3.50 -17.19 28.93
C LEU A 77 -4.48 -17.16 27.76
N GLY A 78 -5.72 -17.64 27.96
CA GLY A 78 -6.78 -17.56 26.95
C GLY A 78 -7.11 -16.12 26.55
N ARG A 79 -7.16 -15.21 27.53
CA ARG A 79 -7.38 -13.77 27.26
C ARG A 79 -6.22 -13.15 26.49
N LEU A 80 -4.98 -13.49 26.85
CA LEU A 80 -3.78 -13.01 26.17
C LEU A 80 -3.69 -13.54 24.73
N LEU A 81 -4.08 -14.79 24.49
CA LEU A 81 -4.15 -15.36 23.15
C LEU A 81 -5.15 -14.60 22.28
N MET A 82 -6.38 -14.38 22.77
CA MET A 82 -7.39 -13.61 22.04
C MET A 82 -6.92 -12.19 21.72
N GLU A 83 -6.27 -11.52 22.67
CA GLU A 83 -5.69 -10.19 22.46
C GLU A 83 -4.59 -10.22 21.38
N ARG A 84 -3.70 -11.22 21.41
CA ARG A 84 -2.60 -11.34 20.45
C ARG A 84 -3.10 -11.71 19.06
N ASP A 85 -4.10 -12.56 18.95
CA ASP A 85 -4.74 -12.89 17.68
C ASP A 85 -5.40 -11.65 17.05
N SER A 86 -6.11 -10.85 17.86
CA SER A 86 -6.68 -9.58 17.39
C SER A 86 -5.60 -8.58 16.93
N GLN A 87 -4.48 -8.48 17.66
CA GLN A 87 -3.34 -7.64 17.27
C GLN A 87 -2.69 -8.13 15.97
N LEU A 88 -2.54 -9.44 15.78
CA LEU A 88 -1.99 -10.02 14.56
C LEU A 88 -2.89 -9.75 13.36
N GLU A 89 -4.21 -9.88 13.51
CA GLU A 89 -5.16 -9.58 12.44
C GLU A 89 -5.10 -8.10 12.04
N GLU A 90 -5.05 -7.20 13.04
CA GLU A 90 -4.91 -5.77 12.78
C GLU A 90 -3.59 -5.43 12.07
N VAL A 91 -2.46 -5.93 12.57
CA VAL A 91 -1.13 -5.70 11.96
C VAL A 91 -1.08 -6.25 10.53
N THR A 92 -1.66 -7.43 10.29
CA THR A 92 -1.72 -8.03 8.95
C THR A 92 -2.58 -7.17 8.01
N SER A 93 -3.72 -6.65 8.49
CA SER A 93 -4.55 -5.72 7.72
C SER A 93 -3.82 -4.41 7.41
N GLN A 94 -3.10 -3.86 8.37
CA GLN A 94 -2.29 -2.65 8.19
C GLN A 94 -1.14 -2.86 7.22
N LEU A 95 -0.49 -4.03 7.27
CA LEU A 95 0.58 -4.41 6.35
C LEU A 95 0.06 -4.47 4.91
N GLY A 96 -1.04 -5.19 4.66
CA GLY A 96 -1.66 -5.25 3.33
C GLY A 96 -2.05 -3.88 2.79
N LYS A 97 -2.65 -3.00 3.63
CA LYS A 97 -2.96 -1.62 3.25
C LYS A 97 -1.70 -0.80 2.91
N THR A 98 -0.59 -1.07 3.59
CA THR A 98 0.68 -0.36 3.38
C THR A 98 1.36 -0.84 2.10
N GLU A 99 1.36 -2.14 1.84
CA GLU A 99 1.83 -2.72 0.56
C GLU A 99 1.03 -2.18 -0.62
N ASP A 100 -0.30 -2.10 -0.52
CA ASP A 100 -1.16 -1.50 -1.54
C ASP A 100 -0.86 -0.02 -1.79
N LYS A 101 -0.54 0.73 -0.73
CA LYS A 101 -0.13 2.14 -0.85
C LYS A 101 1.23 2.25 -1.52
N LEU A 102 2.19 1.44 -1.12
CA LEU A 102 3.53 1.42 -1.68
C LEU A 102 3.49 1.07 -3.18
N ASN A 103 2.72 0.05 -3.55
CA ASN A 103 2.55 -0.33 -4.95
C ASN A 103 1.91 0.80 -5.77
N ARG A 104 0.86 1.44 -5.25
CA ARG A 104 0.25 2.62 -5.89
C ARG A 104 1.25 3.76 -6.07
N GLN A 105 2.01 4.10 -5.03
CA GLN A 105 3.04 5.13 -5.11
C GLN A 105 4.14 4.77 -6.10
N GLN A 106 4.54 3.50 -6.19
CA GLN A 106 5.54 3.04 -7.14
C GLN A 106 5.05 3.16 -8.60
N VAL A 107 3.78 2.81 -8.85
CA VAL A 107 3.12 2.99 -10.15
C VAL A 107 3.00 4.47 -10.50
N GLU A 108 2.59 5.30 -9.56
CA GLU A 108 2.50 6.75 -9.76
C GLU A 108 3.87 7.38 -10.03
N MET A 109 4.90 6.96 -9.30
CA MET A 109 6.27 7.42 -9.51
C MET A 109 6.80 7.03 -10.90
N LYS A 110 6.52 5.80 -11.35
CA LYS A 110 6.84 5.37 -12.73
C LYS A 110 6.10 6.21 -13.76
N ARG A 111 4.79 6.45 -13.55
CA ARG A 111 3.99 7.31 -14.42
C ARG A 111 4.53 8.74 -14.49
N LEU A 112 4.94 9.31 -13.36
CA LEU A 112 5.55 10.64 -13.31
C LEU A 112 6.91 10.65 -13.99
N GLN A 113 7.72 9.61 -13.82
CA GLN A 113 8.98 9.44 -14.56
C GLN A 113 8.74 9.35 -16.07
N ASP A 114 7.74 8.59 -16.52
CA ASP A 114 7.41 8.48 -17.94
C ASP A 114 6.94 9.84 -18.51
N ILE A 115 6.04 10.53 -17.81
CA ILE A 115 5.57 11.88 -18.20
C ILE A 115 6.72 12.89 -18.21
N SER A 116 7.63 12.81 -17.24
CA SER A 116 8.79 13.72 -17.14
C SER A 116 9.99 13.31 -18.00
N ALA A 117 9.99 12.11 -18.59
CA ALA A 117 10.94 11.71 -19.64
C ALA A 117 10.50 12.19 -21.04
N GLU A 118 9.21 12.47 -21.21
CA GLU A 118 8.60 13.01 -22.45
C GLU A 118 8.84 14.50 -22.81
N PRO A 119 9.36 15.41 -21.95
CA PRO A 119 9.57 16.81 -22.29
C PRO A 119 10.49 17.03 -23.48
N LEU A 120 11.51 16.19 -23.66
CA LEU A 120 12.45 16.31 -24.79
C LEU A 120 11.78 15.97 -26.13
N ALA A 121 10.83 15.03 -26.12
CA ALA A 121 10.06 14.67 -27.31
C ALA A 121 9.01 15.74 -27.65
N ILE A 122 8.38 16.33 -26.63
CA ILE A 122 7.42 17.43 -26.79
C ILE A 122 8.14 18.69 -27.30
N ASP A 123 9.30 19.04 -26.75
CA ASP A 123 10.08 20.21 -27.19
C ASP A 123 10.53 20.08 -28.65
N ARG A 124 11.06 18.90 -29.05
CA ARG A 124 11.42 18.62 -30.45
C ARG A 124 10.22 18.74 -31.40
N ARG A 125 9.04 18.21 -31.02
CA ARG A 125 7.83 18.35 -31.83
C ARG A 125 7.37 19.80 -31.92
N ASN A 126 7.49 20.57 -30.84
CA ASN A 126 7.15 21.99 -30.85
C ASN A 126 8.08 22.77 -31.79
N GLN A 127 9.40 22.54 -31.71
CA GLN A 127 10.37 23.14 -32.65
C GLN A 127 10.05 22.78 -34.10
N GLN A 128 9.75 21.52 -34.40
CA GLN A 128 9.34 21.09 -35.75
C GLN A 128 8.05 21.80 -36.21
N LEU A 129 7.04 21.90 -35.34
CA LEU A 129 5.79 22.59 -35.67
C LEU A 129 5.99 24.08 -35.91
N VAL A 130 6.87 24.74 -35.13
CA VAL A 130 7.24 26.15 -35.33
C VAL A 130 7.96 26.34 -36.66
N GLU A 131 8.93 25.48 -36.98
CA GLU A 131 9.64 25.50 -38.28
C GLU A 131 8.69 25.29 -39.46
N GLU A 132 7.77 24.32 -39.36
CA GLU A 132 6.74 24.09 -40.38
C GLU A 132 5.80 25.29 -40.53
N ASN A 133 5.40 25.92 -39.41
CA ASN A 133 4.54 27.10 -39.44
C ASN A 133 5.22 28.28 -40.14
N GLU A 134 6.49 28.55 -39.81
CA GLU A 134 7.28 29.59 -40.46
C GLU A 134 7.50 29.29 -41.95
N ARG A 135 7.75 28.02 -42.32
CA ARG A 135 7.85 27.61 -43.72
C ARG A 135 6.55 27.85 -44.48
N LEU A 136 5.41 27.42 -43.93
CA LEU A 136 4.09 27.62 -44.53
C LEU A 136 3.75 29.11 -44.67
N LYS A 137 4.08 29.92 -43.66
CA LYS A 137 3.89 31.37 -43.68
C LYS A 137 4.73 32.04 -44.76
N ASN A 138 6.00 31.64 -44.91
CA ASN A 138 6.87 32.12 -45.97
C ASN A 138 6.34 31.73 -47.36
N GLN A 139 5.90 30.48 -47.53
CA GLN A 139 5.27 30.02 -48.77
C GLN A 139 4.01 30.84 -49.10
N LEU A 140 3.18 31.13 -48.11
CA LEU A 140 1.99 31.95 -48.27
C LEU A 140 2.36 33.38 -48.69
N GLN A 141 3.38 33.98 -48.07
CA GLN A 141 3.85 35.32 -48.45
C GLN A 141 4.39 35.36 -49.88
N VAL A 142 5.17 34.35 -50.28
CA VAL A 142 5.68 34.22 -51.66
C VAL A 142 4.52 34.09 -52.64
N LEU A 143 3.59 33.15 -52.40
CA LEU A 143 2.41 32.96 -53.25
C LEU A 143 1.55 34.23 -53.34
N GLN A 144 1.37 34.97 -52.23
CA GLN A 144 0.67 36.26 -52.26
C GLN A 144 1.43 37.35 -53.01
N ALA A 145 2.76 37.35 -52.96
CA ALA A 145 3.58 38.30 -53.71
C ALA A 145 3.53 37.99 -55.22
N GLU A 146 3.67 36.73 -55.60
CA GLU A 146 3.51 36.24 -56.97
C GLU A 146 2.12 36.56 -57.51
N ASN A 147 1.06 36.28 -56.74
CA ASN A 147 -0.31 36.61 -57.14
C ASN A 147 -0.47 38.12 -57.37
N ARG A 148 0.01 38.96 -56.44
CA ARG A 148 -0.01 40.43 -56.61
C ARG A 148 0.76 40.90 -57.84
N GLN A 149 1.89 40.27 -58.16
CA GLN A 149 2.66 40.59 -59.36
C GLN A 149 1.90 40.18 -60.64
N LEU A 150 1.37 38.95 -60.68
CA LEU A 150 0.56 38.45 -61.79
C LEU A 150 -0.66 39.33 -62.06
N VAL A 151 -1.35 39.79 -61.00
CA VAL A 151 -2.47 40.73 -61.11
C VAL A 151 -2.00 42.06 -61.68
N ARG A 152 -0.89 42.65 -61.18
CA ARG A 152 -0.35 43.91 -61.72
C ARG A 152 0.03 43.81 -63.20
N ASP A 153 0.75 42.76 -63.59
CA ASP A 153 1.17 42.55 -64.98
C ASP A 153 -0.02 42.30 -65.92
N THR A 154 -1.07 41.65 -65.41
CA THR A 154 -2.32 41.47 -66.16
C THR A 154 -3.06 42.80 -66.28
N SER A 155 -3.21 43.56 -65.19
CA SER A 155 -3.86 44.86 -65.21
C SER A 155 -3.15 45.86 -66.12
N LEU A 156 -1.82 45.94 -66.09
CA LEU A 156 -1.04 46.82 -66.98
C LEU A 156 -1.24 46.49 -68.46
N ARG A 157 -1.31 45.20 -68.81
CA ARG A 157 -1.63 44.76 -70.17
C ARG A 157 -3.04 45.21 -70.59
N TRP A 158 -4.04 45.02 -69.74
CA TRP A 158 -5.40 45.49 -70.00
C TRP A 158 -5.50 47.01 -70.12
N TYR A 159 -4.78 47.77 -69.31
CA TYR A 159 -4.70 49.24 -69.43
C TYR A 159 -4.03 49.67 -70.74
N LEU A 160 -2.98 48.97 -71.19
CA LEU A 160 -2.31 49.27 -72.45
C LEU A 160 -3.24 49.05 -73.66
N PHE A 161 -3.99 47.95 -73.66
CA PHE A 161 -5.00 47.68 -74.70
C PHE A 161 -6.17 48.68 -74.63
N GLY A 162 -6.67 49.01 -73.43
CA GLY A 162 -7.75 49.99 -73.24
C GLY A 162 -7.35 51.43 -73.60
N GLY A 163 -6.14 51.86 -73.23
CA GLY A 163 -5.60 53.16 -73.62
C GLY A 163 -5.35 53.23 -75.13
N GLY A 164 -4.85 52.14 -75.73
CA GLY A 164 -4.65 52.02 -77.17
C GLY A 164 -5.96 52.09 -77.96
N THR A 165 -7.03 51.43 -77.52
CA THR A 165 -8.34 51.49 -78.19
C THR A 165 -8.97 52.88 -78.12
N ILE A 166 -8.83 53.58 -76.99
CA ILE A 166 -9.27 54.98 -76.85
C ILE A 166 -8.50 55.89 -77.79
N LEU A 167 -7.16 55.80 -77.83
CA LEU A 167 -6.32 56.57 -78.74
C LEU A 167 -6.68 56.32 -80.20
N LEU A 168 -6.86 55.05 -80.59
CA LEU A 168 -7.27 54.67 -81.93
C LEU A 168 -8.65 55.24 -82.29
N GLY A 169 -9.60 55.19 -81.35
CA GLY A 169 -10.93 55.78 -81.50
C GLY A 169 -10.90 57.29 -81.69
N ILE A 170 -10.04 58.01 -80.95
CA ILE A 170 -9.84 59.45 -81.10
C ILE A 170 -9.22 59.79 -82.46
N ILE A 171 -8.17 59.07 -82.88
CA ILE A 171 -7.52 59.28 -84.17
C ILE A 171 -8.53 59.07 -85.30
N LEU A 172 -9.26 57.96 -85.29
CA LEU A 172 -10.28 57.67 -86.30
C LEU A 172 -11.40 58.73 -86.27
N GLY A 173 -11.91 59.10 -85.09
CA GLY A 173 -12.95 60.12 -84.95
C GLY A 173 -12.55 61.51 -85.44
N LEU A 174 -11.27 61.87 -85.33
CA LEU A 174 -10.74 63.17 -85.79
C LEU A 174 -10.34 63.15 -87.27
N PHE A 175 -9.92 62.00 -87.80
CA PHE A 175 -9.46 61.86 -89.18
C PHE A 175 -10.60 61.56 -90.17
N LEU A 176 -11.64 60.81 -89.76
CA LEU A 176 -12.83 60.56 -90.59
C LEU A 176 -13.52 61.84 -91.11
N PRO A 177 -13.71 62.93 -90.35
CA PRO A 177 -14.34 64.15 -90.87
C PRO A 177 -13.47 64.92 -91.89
N MET A 178 -12.16 64.63 -91.97
CA MET A 178 -11.27 65.22 -92.99
C MET A 178 -11.29 64.48 -94.33
N LEU A 179 -11.74 63.22 -94.35
CA LEU A 179 -12.06 62.50 -95.58
C LEU A 179 -13.42 62.97 -96.10
N LYS A 180 -13.42 64.13 -96.76
CA LYS A 180 -14.52 64.54 -97.65
C LYS A 180 -14.64 63.50 -98.77
N ILE A 181 -15.45 62.48 -98.55
CA ILE A 181 -15.94 61.61 -99.62
C ILE A 181 -16.75 62.53 -100.54
N ARG A 182 -16.15 62.98 -101.64
CA ARG A 182 -16.87 63.63 -102.74
C ARG A 182 -17.87 62.61 -103.28
N LYS A 183 -19.12 62.69 -102.84
CA LYS A 183 -20.26 62.17 -103.61
C LYS A 183 -20.26 62.90 -104.94
N LYS A 184 -19.97 62.19 -106.04
CA LYS A 184 -20.37 62.64 -107.36
C LYS A 184 -21.87 62.36 -107.47
N GLU A 185 -22.67 63.42 -107.38
CA GLU A 185 -24.04 63.35 -107.85
C GLU A 185 -24.07 63.43 -109.38
N SER A 186 -25.01 62.64 -109.89
CA SER A 186 -25.53 62.42 -111.24
C SER A 186 -25.54 63.58 -112.24
N ALA A 187 -25.35 63.26 -113.54
CA ALA A 187 -26.34 63.54 -114.59
C ALA A 187 -26.04 62.82 -115.93
N TRP A 188 -27.01 62.00 -116.36
CA TRP A 188 -27.50 61.68 -117.73
C TRP A 188 -26.56 61.30 -118.88
N VAL A 189 -26.75 60.07 -119.41
CA VAL A 189 -27.41 59.75 -120.71
C VAL A 189 -28.21 58.45 -120.52
#